data_AF-A0A453PYQ9-F1
#
_entry.id   AF-A0A453PYQ9-F1
#
_cell.length_a   1.000
_cell.length_b   1.000
_cell.length_c   1.000
_cell.angle_alpha   90.00
_cell.angle_beta   90.00
_cell.angle_gamma   90.00
#
_symmetry.space_group_name_H-M   'P 1'
#
loop_
_entity.id
_entity.type
_entity.pdbx_description
1 polymer ?
#
loop_
_entity_poly.entity_id
_entity_poly.type
_entity_poly.pdbx_seq_one_letter_code
_entity_poly.pdbx_strand_id
1 'polypeptide(L)'
;MHDLSKLPLDEAVRTSAVSRKWRFLWTVCPNLSFEGITMCGKNRASGEKLYVQKFIDNVNAVLAQCRGRVVDELAIEFDFDTMLVDHLNNWARFVVSSSQIKFLTFDLAPERFGGLYDRYLFPFQLLDSGSISRLQKIHLSFGYLRPPTGFSGFPNLRKLDLNLVNVGGKDLQDMLSNCSNLEWLSIVRCHLYDELEVNGPLPRLLHLHFSFCEITKIALHAVKLRNFVYKGKPVCIDLGKS
;
A
#
# COMPACT_ATOMS: atom_id res chain seq x y z
N MET A 1 -0.99 34.93 4.09
CA MET A 1 -0.33 33.62 4.05
C MET A 1 -1.43 32.59 3.82
N HIS A 2 -1.70 32.26 2.56
CA HIS A 2 -2.81 31.40 2.18
C HIS A 2 -2.39 29.93 2.31
N ASP A 3 -3.19 29.17 3.04
CA ASP A 3 -3.09 27.73 3.23
C ASP A 3 -3.26 27.01 1.88
N LEU A 4 -2.18 26.41 1.39
CA LEU A 4 -2.13 25.68 0.12
C LEU A 4 -2.47 24.18 0.28
N SER A 5 -2.88 23.73 1.46
CA SER A 5 -3.23 22.33 1.73
C SER A 5 -4.55 21.87 1.09
N LYS A 6 -5.24 22.73 0.34
CA LYS A 6 -6.63 22.50 -0.13
C LYS A 6 -6.85 22.62 -1.64
N LEU A 7 -5.81 22.68 -2.47
CA LEU A 7 -6.03 22.71 -3.92
C LEU A 7 -6.14 21.30 -4.50
N PRO A 8 -7.24 20.95 -5.18
CA PRO A 8 -7.30 19.77 -6.02
C PRO A 8 -6.18 19.85 -7.07
N LEU A 9 -5.48 18.74 -7.26
CA LEU A 9 -4.36 18.56 -8.19
C LEU A 9 -4.63 19.11 -9.62
N ASP A 10 -5.90 19.21 -10.01
CA ASP A 10 -6.36 19.57 -11.35
C ASP A 10 -6.13 21.05 -11.73
N GLU A 11 -6.15 22.00 -10.78
CA GLU A 11 -5.81 23.40 -11.11
C GLU A 11 -4.30 23.65 -11.18
N ALA A 12 -3.50 22.77 -10.57
CA ALA A 12 -2.06 22.89 -10.54
C ALA A 12 -1.42 22.38 -11.85
N VAL A 13 -2.03 21.39 -12.52
CA VAL A 13 -1.54 20.84 -13.79
C VAL A 13 -1.72 21.83 -14.95
N ARG A 14 -2.77 22.66 -14.94
CA ARG A 14 -2.97 23.70 -15.98
C ARG A 14 -2.01 24.89 -15.91
N THR A 15 -1.26 25.03 -14.82
CA THR A 15 -0.22 26.07 -14.64
C THR A 15 1.21 25.51 -14.66
N SER A 16 1.37 24.22 -14.96
CA SER A 16 2.65 23.49 -14.91
C SER A 16 3.63 23.84 -16.04
N ALA A 17 3.21 24.57 -17.07
CA ALA A 17 4.10 24.88 -18.20
C ALA A 17 5.17 25.95 -17.89
N VAL A 18 5.09 26.75 -16.81
CA VAL A 18 6.09 27.84 -16.64
C VAL A 18 6.46 28.32 -15.22
N SER A 19 5.84 27.87 -14.13
CA SER A 19 6.07 28.56 -12.84
C SER A 19 7.14 27.92 -11.93
N ARG A 20 8.20 28.70 -11.64
CA ARG A 20 9.23 28.42 -10.61
C ARG A 20 8.66 28.11 -9.22
N LYS A 21 7.37 28.38 -8.97
CA LYS A 21 6.64 28.04 -7.73
C LYS A 21 6.54 26.53 -7.47
N TRP A 22 6.51 25.67 -8.49
CA TRP A 22 6.43 24.22 -8.30
C TRP A 22 7.69 23.62 -7.67
N ARG A 23 8.85 24.22 -7.91
CA ARG A 23 10.11 23.85 -7.23
C ARG A 23 10.04 24.07 -5.71
N PHE A 24 9.14 24.96 -5.26
CA PHE A 24 8.97 25.32 -3.85
C PHE A 24 7.84 24.55 -3.12
N LEU A 25 6.91 23.91 -3.82
CA LEU A 25 5.85 23.12 -3.16
C LEU A 25 6.40 21.77 -2.68
N TRP A 26 7.22 21.11 -3.49
CA TRP A 26 7.90 19.85 -3.09
C TRP A 26 9.02 20.05 -2.06
N THR A 27 9.43 21.28 -1.77
CA THR A 27 10.32 21.57 -0.64
C THR A 27 9.62 21.53 0.72
N VAL A 28 8.28 21.43 0.77
CA VAL A 28 7.50 21.54 2.01
C VAL A 28 6.52 20.36 2.23
N CYS A 29 6.32 19.47 1.25
CA CYS A 29 5.34 18.39 1.37
C CYS A 29 5.90 17.14 2.08
N PRO A 30 5.36 16.74 3.25
CA PRO A 30 5.72 15.48 3.92
C PRO A 30 5.13 14.24 3.22
N ASN A 31 4.25 14.41 2.23
CA ASN A 31 3.56 13.32 1.56
C ASN A 31 3.95 13.27 0.08
N LEU A 32 4.52 12.15 -0.35
CA LEU A 32 4.85 11.89 -1.75
C LEU A 32 3.83 10.89 -2.32
N SER A 33 2.85 11.39 -3.07
CA SER A 33 1.92 10.55 -3.84
C SER A 33 2.16 10.74 -5.33
N PHE A 34 2.30 9.62 -6.03
CA PHE A 34 2.59 9.57 -7.46
C PHE A 34 1.53 8.74 -8.17
N GLU A 35 0.59 9.44 -8.82
CA GLU A 35 -0.47 8.85 -9.61
C GLU A 35 -0.11 8.90 -11.11
N GLY A 36 -0.25 7.76 -11.80
CA GLY A 36 0.10 7.64 -13.22
C GLY A 36 -0.56 8.68 -14.13
N ILE A 37 -1.88 8.84 -14.00
CA ILE A 37 -2.66 9.76 -14.82
C ILE A 37 -2.17 11.20 -14.64
N THR A 38 -1.94 11.60 -13.40
CA THR A 38 -1.43 12.93 -13.05
C THR A 38 -0.01 13.16 -13.59
N MET A 39 0.87 12.17 -13.42
CA MET A 39 2.30 12.30 -13.73
C MET A 39 2.60 12.21 -15.23
N CYS A 40 1.79 11.43 -15.96
CA CYS A 40 2.09 11.09 -17.35
C CYS A 40 1.05 11.62 -18.34
N GLY A 41 -0.15 11.99 -17.86
CA GLY A 41 -1.31 12.38 -18.66
C GLY A 41 -2.17 11.17 -19.06
N LYS A 42 -3.43 11.40 -19.47
CA LYS A 42 -4.36 10.32 -19.87
C LYS A 42 -4.01 9.66 -21.20
N ASN A 43 -3.11 10.24 -21.99
CA ASN A 43 -2.87 9.81 -23.36
C ASN A 43 -1.82 8.71 -23.44
N ARG A 44 -2.26 7.45 -23.43
CA ARG A 44 -1.41 6.27 -23.70
C ARG A 44 -1.03 6.10 -25.18
N ALA A 45 -1.42 7.02 -26.07
CA ALA A 45 -1.18 6.91 -27.52
C ALA A 45 0.31 6.89 -27.91
N SER A 46 1.20 7.39 -27.06
CA SER A 46 2.65 7.29 -27.27
C SER A 46 3.22 5.88 -27.04
N GLY A 47 2.38 4.90 -26.72
CA GLY A 47 2.75 3.52 -26.43
C GLY A 47 2.90 3.24 -24.93
N GLU A 48 2.46 2.05 -24.52
CA GLU A 48 2.42 1.61 -23.11
C GLU A 48 3.80 1.69 -22.42
N LYS A 49 4.85 1.20 -23.08
CA LYS A 49 6.22 1.27 -22.53
C LYS A 49 6.72 2.68 -22.28
N LEU A 50 6.43 3.63 -23.18
CA LEU A 50 6.87 5.01 -23.03
C LEU A 50 6.15 5.69 -21.86
N TYR A 51 4.89 5.34 -21.64
CA TYR A 51 4.10 5.79 -20.50
C TYR A 51 4.67 5.27 -19.17
N VAL A 52 5.01 3.98 -19.08
CA VAL A 52 5.65 3.38 -17.90
C VAL A 52 7.02 4.02 -17.64
N GLN A 53 7.86 4.18 -18.67
CA GLN A 53 9.17 4.79 -18.53
C GLN A 53 9.09 6.24 -18.04
N LYS A 54 8.17 7.04 -18.61
CA LYS A 54 7.95 8.43 -18.18
C LYS A 54 7.55 8.50 -16.70
N PHE A 55 6.71 7.59 -16.25
CA PHE A 55 6.33 7.50 -14.83
C PHE A 55 7.55 7.22 -13.96
N ILE A 56 8.32 6.18 -14.32
CA ILE A 56 9.55 5.79 -13.63
C ILE A 56 10.52 6.97 -13.52
N ASP A 57 10.79 7.65 -14.63
CA ASP A 57 11.75 8.76 -14.68
C ASP A 57 11.31 9.91 -13.77
N ASN A 58 10.02 10.25 -13.81
CA ASN A 58 9.48 11.31 -12.97
C ASN A 58 9.53 10.96 -11.47
N VAL A 59 9.14 9.74 -11.09
CA VAL A 59 9.22 9.29 -9.68
C VAL A 59 10.67 9.30 -9.20
N ASN A 60 11.60 8.73 -9.98
CA ASN A 60 13.01 8.70 -9.63
C ASN A 60 13.61 10.10 -9.49
N ALA A 61 13.25 11.03 -10.39
CA ALA A 61 13.71 12.41 -10.34
C ALA A 61 13.24 13.14 -9.06
N VAL A 62 12.01 12.88 -8.60
CA VAL A 62 11.50 13.46 -7.35
C VAL A 62 12.14 12.81 -6.14
N LEU A 63 12.20 11.47 -6.08
CA LEU A 63 12.82 10.76 -4.95
C LEU A 63 14.30 11.11 -4.76
N ALA A 64 15.03 11.37 -5.83
CA ALA A 64 16.40 11.86 -5.77
C ALA A 64 16.52 13.22 -5.05
N GLN A 65 15.53 14.11 -5.22
CA GLN A 65 15.48 15.43 -4.59
C GLN A 65 14.97 15.40 -3.14
N CYS A 66 14.29 14.32 -2.75
CA CYS A 66 13.73 14.13 -1.41
C CYS A 66 14.67 13.42 -0.43
N ARG A 67 15.85 12.98 -0.87
CA ARG A 67 16.86 12.37 0.03
C ARG A 67 17.23 13.33 1.16
N GLY A 68 17.13 12.86 2.40
CA GLY A 68 17.43 13.64 3.60
C GLY A 68 16.34 14.65 4.01
N ARG A 69 15.18 14.65 3.35
CA ARG A 69 14.02 15.46 3.75
C ARG A 69 13.05 14.67 4.62
N VAL A 70 12.23 15.39 5.38
CA VAL A 70 11.16 14.78 6.19
C VAL A 70 10.01 14.40 5.25
N VAL A 71 9.79 13.10 5.10
CA VAL A 71 8.69 12.50 4.34
C VAL A 71 8.04 11.47 5.26
N ASP A 72 6.74 11.58 5.47
CA ASP A 72 5.93 10.67 6.28
C ASP A 72 5.26 9.59 5.42
N GLU A 73 5.04 9.86 4.12
CA GLU A 73 4.29 8.98 3.22
C GLU A 73 4.94 8.84 1.84
N LEU A 74 4.97 7.60 1.36
CA LEU A 74 5.23 7.26 -0.04
C LEU A 74 4.05 6.47 -0.61
N ALA A 75 3.39 7.02 -1.61
CA ALA A 75 2.30 6.39 -2.35
C ALA A 75 2.60 6.33 -3.85
N ILE A 76 2.50 5.14 -4.41
CA ILE A 76 2.64 4.83 -5.82
C ILE A 76 1.31 4.27 -6.30
N GLU A 77 0.66 4.95 -7.23
CA GLU A 77 -0.66 4.61 -7.76
C GLU A 77 -0.54 4.49 -9.28
N PHE A 78 -0.31 3.26 -9.75
CA PHE A 78 0.03 3.01 -11.15
C PHE A 78 -0.23 1.55 -11.54
N ASP A 79 -0.94 1.33 -12.66
CA ASP A 79 -1.18 -0.01 -13.23
C ASP A 79 0.11 -0.83 -13.29
N PHE A 80 0.12 -2.03 -12.68
CA PHE A 80 1.33 -2.85 -12.66
C PHE A 80 1.84 -3.18 -14.07
N ASP A 81 3.14 -2.98 -14.25
CA ASP A 81 3.92 -3.41 -15.41
C ASP A 81 5.22 -4.05 -14.88
N THR A 82 5.72 -5.10 -15.54
CA THR A 82 6.93 -5.81 -15.10
C THR A 82 8.17 -4.92 -15.13
N MET A 83 8.18 -3.86 -15.97
CA MET A 83 9.22 -2.83 -15.96
C MET A 83 9.32 -2.09 -14.62
N LEU A 84 8.29 -2.12 -13.78
CA LEU A 84 8.28 -1.45 -12.47
C LEU A 84 8.99 -2.25 -11.38
N VAL A 85 9.23 -3.56 -11.54
CA VAL A 85 9.65 -4.44 -10.43
C VAL A 85 10.90 -3.92 -9.71
N ASP A 86 11.97 -3.61 -10.46
CA ASP A 86 13.21 -3.11 -9.87
C ASP A 86 13.05 -1.70 -9.29
N HIS A 87 12.17 -0.89 -9.88
CA HIS A 87 11.88 0.45 -9.40
C HIS A 87 11.06 0.44 -8.12
N LEU A 88 10.02 -0.39 -8.02
CA LEU A 88 9.25 -0.63 -6.79
C LEU A 88 10.17 -1.11 -5.66
N ASN A 89 11.10 -2.03 -5.96
CA ASN A 89 12.11 -2.46 -5.01
C ASN A 89 13.03 -1.30 -4.56
N ASN A 90 13.44 -0.43 -5.48
CA ASN A 90 14.21 0.77 -5.15
C ASN A 90 13.40 1.80 -4.35
N TRP A 91 12.11 1.95 -4.62
CA TRP A 91 11.22 2.83 -3.87
C TRP A 91 10.93 2.27 -2.48
N ALA A 92 10.86 0.94 -2.31
CA ALA A 92 10.86 0.31 -1.00
C ALA A 92 12.17 0.58 -0.22
N ARG A 93 13.34 0.53 -0.88
CA ARG A 93 14.62 0.95 -0.25
C ARG A 93 14.63 2.42 0.16
N PHE A 94 13.89 3.29 -0.55
CA PHE A 94 13.72 4.67 -0.14
C PHE A 94 12.94 4.78 1.18
N VAL A 95 11.89 3.96 1.38
CA VAL A 95 11.18 3.85 2.68
C VAL A 95 12.13 3.45 3.81
N VAL A 96 13.00 2.49 3.54
CA VAL A 96 13.97 1.98 4.52
C VAL A 96 14.99 3.05 4.91
N SER A 97 15.56 3.74 3.91
CA SER A 97 16.55 4.79 4.13
C SER A 97 15.99 6.09 4.73
N SER A 98 14.67 6.30 4.68
CA SER A 98 14.02 7.41 5.38
C SER A 98 13.58 7.02 6.79
N SER A 99 14.12 7.70 7.79
CA SER A 99 13.77 7.48 9.21
C SER A 99 12.37 7.98 9.59
N GLN A 100 11.64 8.64 8.69
CA GLN A 100 10.36 9.30 9.00
C GLN A 100 9.15 8.68 8.31
N ILE A 101 9.34 7.89 7.25
CA ILE A 101 8.21 7.31 6.51
C ILE A 101 7.47 6.31 7.40
N LYS A 102 6.16 6.53 7.53
CA LYS A 102 5.22 5.73 8.31
C LYS A 102 4.13 5.13 7.43
N PHE A 103 3.86 5.71 6.26
CA PHE A 103 2.78 5.27 5.37
C PHE A 103 3.37 4.82 4.03
N LEU A 104 3.02 3.61 3.62
CA LEU A 104 3.43 3.02 2.35
C LEU A 104 2.21 2.56 1.58
N THR A 105 2.08 3.04 0.35
CA THR A 105 1.03 2.64 -0.59
C THR A 105 1.69 2.21 -1.89
N PHE A 106 1.47 0.95 -2.29
CA PHE A 106 1.64 0.50 -3.67
C PHE A 106 0.26 0.05 -4.18
N ASP A 107 -0.47 0.95 -4.84
CA ASP A 107 -1.70 0.63 -5.54
C ASP A 107 -1.38 0.34 -7.01
N LEU A 108 -1.27 -0.95 -7.32
CA LEU A 108 -0.81 -1.47 -8.61
C LEU A 108 -1.92 -2.18 -9.40
N ALA A 109 -3.16 -2.12 -8.91
CA ALA A 109 -4.30 -2.77 -9.53
C ALA A 109 -4.58 -2.15 -10.91
N PRO A 110 -4.63 -2.96 -11.98
CA PRO A 110 -4.85 -2.43 -13.31
C PRO A 110 -6.29 -1.94 -13.47
N GLU A 111 -6.49 -0.83 -14.19
CA GLU A 111 -7.82 -0.35 -14.58
C GLU A 111 -8.62 -1.39 -15.40
N ARG A 112 -7.91 -2.24 -16.16
CA ARG A 112 -8.51 -3.28 -17.01
C ARG A 112 -7.78 -4.61 -16.80
N PHE A 113 -8.54 -5.66 -16.50
CA PHE A 113 -8.02 -7.01 -16.41
C PHE A 113 -7.91 -7.62 -17.81
N GLY A 114 -6.75 -7.48 -18.46
CA GLY A 114 -6.46 -8.07 -19.78
C GLY A 114 -5.28 -9.05 -19.76
N GLY A 115 -5.51 -10.33 -19.50
CA GLY A 115 -4.48 -11.39 -19.65
C GLY A 115 -3.84 -11.89 -18.35
N LEU A 116 -2.82 -12.74 -18.51
CA LEU A 116 -2.04 -13.35 -17.41
C LEU A 116 -0.92 -12.42 -16.99
N TYR A 117 -1.23 -11.40 -16.19
CA TYR A 117 -0.19 -10.58 -15.57
C TYR A 117 0.42 -11.32 -14.38
N ASP A 118 1.75 -11.37 -14.35
CA ASP A 118 2.45 -11.62 -13.11
C ASP A 118 2.15 -10.47 -12.13
N ARG A 119 2.23 -10.73 -10.83
CA ARG A 119 1.93 -9.73 -9.79
C ARG A 119 3.20 -9.33 -9.06
N TYR A 120 3.20 -8.14 -8.48
CA TYR A 120 4.37 -7.66 -7.75
C TYR A 120 4.60 -8.49 -6.47
N LEU A 121 5.79 -9.09 -6.33
CA LEU A 121 6.20 -9.71 -5.07
C LEU A 121 6.69 -8.63 -4.09
N PHE A 122 5.95 -8.40 -3.01
CA PHE A 122 6.33 -7.41 -2.01
C PHE A 122 7.66 -7.79 -1.35
N PRO A 123 8.65 -6.87 -1.29
CA PRO A 123 10.03 -7.24 -1.03
C PRO A 123 10.35 -7.19 0.47
N PHE A 124 9.76 -8.09 1.25
CA PHE A 124 9.99 -8.16 2.70
C PHE A 124 11.49 -8.20 3.08
N GLN A 125 12.32 -8.86 2.27
CA GLN A 125 13.77 -8.95 2.47
C GLN A 125 14.51 -7.61 2.39
N LEU A 126 13.88 -6.56 1.85
CA LEU A 126 14.46 -5.22 1.80
C LEU A 126 14.14 -4.40 3.05
N LEU A 127 13.15 -4.80 3.84
CA LEU A 127 12.77 -4.08 5.05
C LEU A 127 13.72 -4.42 6.20
N ASP A 128 14.06 -3.41 7.00
CA ASP A 128 14.83 -3.57 8.23
C ASP A 128 13.93 -3.43 9.47
N SER A 129 14.45 -3.79 10.64
CA SER A 129 13.69 -3.72 11.90
C SER A 129 13.21 -2.30 12.21
N GLY A 130 13.96 -1.29 11.76
CA GLY A 130 13.60 0.11 11.90
C GLY A 130 12.36 0.46 11.08
N SER A 131 12.35 0.15 9.79
CA SER A 131 11.23 0.45 8.89
C SER A 131 9.99 -0.35 9.28
N ILE A 132 10.16 -1.64 9.59
CA ILE A 132 9.07 -2.51 10.09
C ILE A 132 8.42 -1.91 11.35
N SER A 133 9.22 -1.43 12.29
CA SER A 133 8.71 -0.83 13.52
C SER A 133 8.09 0.56 13.31
N ARG A 134 8.48 1.30 12.27
CA ARG A 134 7.94 2.65 12.00
C ARG A 134 6.62 2.63 11.23
N LEU A 135 6.42 1.65 10.36
CA LEU A 135 5.25 1.62 9.47
C LEU A 135 3.95 1.51 10.28
N GLN A 136 3.05 2.44 9.98
CA GLN A 136 1.73 2.58 10.62
C GLN A 136 0.59 2.34 9.64
N LYS A 137 0.81 2.54 8.33
CA LYS A 137 -0.18 2.25 7.29
C LYS A 137 0.49 1.57 6.13
N ILE A 138 -0.10 0.46 5.67
CA ILE A 138 0.33 -0.26 4.49
C ILE A 138 -0.91 -0.48 3.62
N HIS A 139 -0.88 0.04 2.40
CA HIS A 139 -1.80 -0.33 1.34
C HIS A 139 -1.02 -1.04 0.24
N LEU A 140 -1.44 -2.25 -0.13
CA LEU A 140 -0.84 -3.01 -1.21
C LEU A 140 -1.94 -3.56 -2.10
N SER A 141 -1.80 -3.36 -3.40
CA SER A 141 -2.67 -3.99 -4.37
C SER A 141 -1.92 -4.73 -5.46
N PHE A 142 -2.58 -5.73 -6.05
CA PHE A 142 -2.08 -6.50 -7.18
C PHE A 142 -0.69 -7.11 -6.97
N GLY A 143 -0.55 -7.86 -5.88
CA GLY A 143 0.74 -8.39 -5.45
C GLY A 143 0.70 -9.78 -4.80
N TYR A 144 1.88 -10.29 -4.47
CA TYR A 144 2.11 -11.43 -3.59
C TYR A 144 2.71 -10.94 -2.28
N LEU A 145 2.22 -11.46 -1.16
CA LEU A 145 2.91 -11.38 0.13
C LEU A 145 3.48 -12.76 0.46
N ARG A 146 4.81 -12.82 0.55
CA ARG A 146 5.55 -13.98 1.04
C ARG A 146 6.52 -13.51 2.12
N PRO A 147 6.05 -13.33 3.36
CA PRO A 147 6.92 -12.93 4.45
C PRO A 147 7.99 -14.02 4.69
N PRO A 148 9.20 -13.65 5.13
CA PRO A 148 10.23 -14.62 5.48
C PRO A 148 9.81 -15.44 6.70
N THR A 149 10.34 -16.66 6.83
CA THR A 149 10.09 -17.52 7.99
C THR A 149 10.42 -16.80 9.30
N GLY A 150 9.47 -16.79 10.24
CA GLY A 150 9.63 -16.11 11.53
C GLY A 150 9.37 -14.61 11.50
N PHE A 151 8.89 -14.05 10.38
CA PHE A 151 8.46 -12.65 10.32
C PHE A 151 7.29 -12.41 11.28
N SER A 152 7.52 -11.55 12.27
CA SER A 152 6.57 -11.22 13.32
C SER A 152 5.75 -9.95 13.01
N GLY A 153 5.46 -9.67 11.75
CA GLY A 153 4.55 -8.58 11.38
C GLY A 153 5.09 -7.17 11.63
N PHE A 154 4.16 -6.22 11.82
CA PHE A 154 4.44 -4.79 11.93
C PHE A 154 3.87 -4.22 13.24
N PRO A 155 4.69 -4.00 14.29
CA PRO A 155 4.20 -3.78 15.65
C PRO A 155 3.42 -2.47 15.85
N ASN A 156 3.70 -1.44 15.04
CA ASN A 156 3.02 -0.14 15.10
C ASN A 156 1.99 0.05 13.98
N LEU A 157 1.67 -1.01 13.23
CA LEU A 157 0.69 -0.94 12.15
C LEU A 157 -0.71 -0.67 12.71
N ARG A 158 -1.34 0.38 12.20
CA ARG A 158 -2.71 0.80 12.53
C ARG A 158 -3.68 0.51 11.41
N LYS A 159 -3.23 0.54 10.16
CA LYS A 159 -4.06 0.21 8.99
C LYS A 159 -3.32 -0.74 8.06
N LEU A 160 -3.96 -1.87 7.77
CA LEU A 160 -3.59 -2.77 6.68
C LEU A 160 -4.73 -2.83 5.67
N ASP A 161 -4.41 -2.55 4.42
CA ASP A 161 -5.36 -2.59 3.31
C ASP A 161 -4.75 -3.38 2.14
N LEU A 162 -5.37 -4.51 1.83
CA LEU A 162 -4.92 -5.44 0.80
C LEU A 162 -6.01 -5.58 -0.26
N ASN A 163 -5.64 -5.40 -1.53
CA ASN A 163 -6.57 -5.51 -2.64
C ASN A 163 -5.97 -6.34 -3.79
N LEU A 164 -6.61 -7.44 -4.22
CA LEU A 164 -6.06 -8.32 -5.26
C LEU A 164 -4.67 -8.87 -4.88
N VAL A 165 -4.50 -9.24 -3.62
CA VAL A 165 -3.25 -9.78 -3.09
C VAL A 165 -3.36 -11.27 -2.86
N ASN A 166 -2.32 -12.00 -3.24
CA ASN A 166 -2.17 -13.42 -2.94
C ASN A 166 -1.24 -13.56 -1.72
N VAL A 167 -1.74 -14.18 -0.65
CA VAL A 167 -1.01 -14.36 0.62
C VAL A 167 -1.47 -15.66 1.25
N GLY A 168 -0.59 -16.48 1.83
CA GLY A 168 -1.04 -17.66 2.56
C GLY A 168 -1.82 -17.27 3.82
N GLY A 169 -2.92 -17.97 4.13
CA GLY A 169 -3.71 -17.74 5.35
C GLY A 169 -2.85 -17.77 6.62
N LYS A 170 -1.94 -18.75 6.71
CA LYS A 170 -0.97 -18.88 7.79
C LYS A 170 0.04 -17.72 7.85
N ASP A 171 0.58 -17.32 6.70
CA ASP A 171 1.50 -16.17 6.61
C ASP A 171 0.82 -14.88 7.10
N LEU A 172 -0.42 -14.65 6.67
CA LEU A 172 -1.20 -13.50 7.10
C LEU A 172 -1.54 -13.57 8.60
N GLN A 173 -1.90 -14.75 9.11
CA GLN A 173 -2.11 -14.98 10.54
C GLN A 173 -0.88 -14.58 11.35
N ASP A 174 0.30 -15.06 10.97
CA ASP A 174 1.55 -14.81 11.70
C ASP A 174 1.94 -13.32 11.65
N MET A 175 1.73 -12.68 10.49
CA MET A 175 1.88 -11.22 10.34
C MET A 175 0.92 -10.44 11.27
N LEU A 176 -0.35 -10.83 11.34
CA LEU A 176 -1.38 -10.12 12.11
C LEU A 176 -1.24 -10.34 13.62
N SER A 177 -0.73 -11.50 14.06
CA SER A 177 -0.64 -11.88 15.49
C SER A 177 0.20 -10.90 16.33
N ASN A 178 1.09 -10.13 15.68
CA ASN A 178 1.94 -9.12 16.33
C ASN A 178 1.54 -7.67 16.00
N CYS A 179 0.48 -7.46 15.20
CA CYS A 179 -0.05 -6.13 14.88
C CYS A 179 -1.02 -5.65 15.98
N SER A 180 -0.56 -5.57 17.23
CA SER A 180 -1.42 -5.24 18.40
C SER A 180 -2.07 -3.85 18.35
N ASN A 181 -1.51 -2.94 17.54
CA ASN A 181 -2.00 -1.59 17.33
C ASN A 181 -2.99 -1.46 16.15
N LEU A 182 -3.33 -2.56 15.48
CA LEU A 182 -4.16 -2.55 14.28
C LEU A 182 -5.58 -2.07 14.60
N GLU A 183 -6.00 -1.02 13.90
CA GLU A 183 -7.32 -0.38 14.02
C GLU A 183 -8.21 -0.68 12.81
N TRP A 184 -7.61 -0.88 11.64
CA TRP A 184 -8.30 -1.12 10.38
C TRP A 184 -7.65 -2.26 9.59
N LEU A 185 -8.44 -3.28 9.30
CA LEU A 185 -8.06 -4.40 8.42
C LEU A 185 -9.06 -4.48 7.26
N SER A 186 -8.55 -4.31 6.05
CA SER A 186 -9.31 -4.43 4.81
C SER A 186 -8.63 -5.43 3.88
N ILE A 187 -9.37 -6.45 3.45
CA ILE A 187 -8.90 -7.51 2.58
C ILE A 187 -9.94 -7.69 1.48
N VAL A 188 -9.58 -7.29 0.27
CA VAL A 188 -10.51 -7.21 -0.87
C VAL A 188 -9.94 -8.00 -2.04
N ARG A 189 -10.73 -8.91 -2.62
CA ARG A 189 -10.36 -9.71 -3.78
C ARG A 189 -9.04 -10.47 -3.61
N CYS A 190 -8.72 -10.85 -2.37
CA CYS A 190 -7.48 -11.54 -2.04
C CYS A 190 -7.66 -13.06 -2.06
N HIS A 191 -6.60 -13.78 -2.38
CA HIS A 191 -6.56 -15.23 -2.39
C HIS A 191 -5.74 -15.71 -1.20
N LEU A 192 -6.40 -16.31 -0.20
CA LEU A 192 -5.78 -16.73 1.07
C LEU A 192 -5.39 -18.21 1.10
N TYR A 193 -5.78 -18.99 0.08
CA TYR A 193 -5.54 -20.44 -0.10
C TYR A 193 -6.14 -21.35 1.00
N ASP A 194 -6.55 -20.81 2.15
CA ASP A 194 -7.03 -21.56 3.32
C ASP A 194 -7.82 -20.66 4.31
N GLU A 195 -7.89 -21.05 5.58
CA GLU A 195 -8.44 -20.32 6.73
C GLU A 195 -7.52 -19.17 7.20
N LEU A 196 -8.13 -18.15 7.82
CA LEU A 196 -7.41 -17.12 8.58
C LEU A 196 -7.78 -17.22 10.06
N GLU A 197 -6.85 -17.69 10.89
CA GLU A 197 -7.05 -17.83 12.34
C GLU A 197 -6.01 -17.00 13.12
N VAL A 198 -6.29 -15.74 13.41
CA VAL A 198 -5.31 -14.90 14.12
C VAL A 198 -5.19 -15.33 15.58
N ASN A 199 -3.99 -15.73 15.98
CA ASN A 199 -3.71 -16.14 17.34
C ASN A 199 -3.64 -14.90 18.25
N GLY A 200 -4.48 -14.87 19.28
CA GLY A 200 -4.50 -13.80 20.27
C GLY A 200 -5.40 -12.61 19.89
N PRO A 201 -5.59 -11.66 20.83
CA PRO A 201 -6.50 -10.54 20.64
C PRO A 201 -5.91 -9.48 19.70
N LEU A 202 -6.79 -8.86 18.92
CA LEU A 202 -6.58 -7.58 18.22
C LEU A 202 -7.33 -6.48 18.98
N PRO A 203 -6.77 -5.97 20.10
CA PRO A 203 -7.51 -5.18 21.09
C PRO A 203 -7.89 -3.77 20.61
N ARG A 204 -7.34 -3.32 19.49
CA ARG A 204 -7.62 -2.01 18.89
C ARG A 204 -8.40 -2.08 17.58
N LEU A 205 -8.72 -3.27 17.08
CA LEU A 205 -9.37 -3.41 15.78
C LEU A 205 -10.79 -2.83 15.85
N LEU A 206 -11.04 -1.77 15.09
CA LEU A 206 -12.33 -1.07 15.02
C LEU A 206 -13.07 -1.39 13.71
N HIS A 207 -12.33 -1.62 12.63
CA HIS A 207 -12.85 -1.82 11.29
C HIS A 207 -12.30 -3.09 10.66
N LEU A 208 -13.21 -3.97 10.25
CA LEU A 208 -12.90 -5.21 9.57
C LEU A 208 -13.71 -5.29 8.27
N HIS A 209 -13.01 -5.43 7.15
CA HIS A 209 -13.62 -5.52 5.84
C HIS A 209 -13.04 -6.68 5.04
N PHE A 210 -13.91 -7.61 4.64
CA PHE A 210 -13.61 -8.69 3.71
C PHE A 210 -14.57 -8.61 2.52
N SER A 211 -14.04 -8.62 1.30
CA SER A 211 -14.88 -8.58 0.10
C SER A 211 -14.31 -9.42 -1.03
N PHE A 212 -15.08 -10.36 -1.54
CA PHE A 212 -14.74 -11.22 -2.68
C PHE A 212 -13.42 -11.98 -2.52
N CYS A 213 -13.12 -12.42 -1.30
CA CYS A 213 -11.92 -13.21 -1.00
C CYS A 213 -12.16 -14.71 -1.23
N GLU A 214 -11.10 -15.40 -1.62
CA GLU A 214 -11.05 -16.86 -1.61
C GLU A 214 -10.49 -17.31 -0.25
N ILE A 215 -11.40 -17.61 0.68
CA ILE A 215 -11.16 -17.99 2.08
C ILE A 215 -12.29 -18.92 2.54
N THR A 216 -12.00 -19.84 3.45
CA THR A 216 -12.96 -20.83 3.97
C THR A 216 -13.47 -20.49 5.38
N LYS A 217 -12.64 -19.85 6.20
CA LYS A 217 -12.95 -19.46 7.58
C LYS A 217 -12.20 -18.21 7.99
N ILE A 218 -12.84 -17.36 8.80
CA ILE A 218 -12.24 -16.18 9.42
C ILE A 218 -12.43 -16.32 10.93
N ALA A 219 -11.34 -16.45 11.68
CA ALA A 219 -11.33 -16.48 13.13
C ALA A 219 -10.33 -15.44 13.67
N LEU A 220 -10.80 -14.49 14.46
CA LEU A 220 -9.96 -13.42 15.03
C LEU A 220 -10.63 -12.79 16.23
N HIS A 221 -9.87 -12.52 17.29
CA HIS A 221 -10.44 -12.01 18.54
C HIS A 221 -10.43 -10.48 18.55
N ALA A 222 -11.55 -9.84 18.22
CA ALA A 222 -11.65 -8.39 18.01
C ALA A 222 -12.66 -7.72 18.97
N VAL A 223 -12.28 -7.57 20.25
CA VAL A 223 -13.18 -7.09 21.32
C VAL A 223 -13.73 -5.67 21.16
N LYS A 224 -13.08 -4.80 20.37
CA LYS A 224 -13.51 -3.41 20.14
C LYS A 224 -14.10 -3.17 18.76
N LEU A 225 -14.45 -4.22 18.03
CA LEU A 225 -14.91 -4.11 16.65
C LEU A 225 -16.21 -3.28 16.58
N ARG A 226 -16.20 -2.24 15.74
CA ARG A 226 -17.34 -1.33 15.55
C ARG A 226 -18.01 -1.51 14.20
N ASN A 227 -17.23 -1.83 13.18
CA ASN A 227 -17.73 -2.02 11.83
C ASN A 227 -17.16 -3.33 11.27
N PHE A 228 -18.06 -4.21 10.87
CA PHE A 228 -17.74 -5.43 10.16
C PHE A 228 -18.49 -5.47 8.84
N VAL A 229 -17.75 -5.61 7.74
CA VAL A 229 -18.31 -5.78 6.40
C VAL A 229 -17.77 -7.07 5.81
N TYR A 230 -18.68 -7.95 5.42
CA TYR A 230 -18.39 -9.15 4.65
C TYR A 230 -19.20 -9.17 3.36
N LYS A 231 -18.53 -9.40 2.23
CA LYS A 231 -19.17 -9.61 0.92
C LYS A 231 -18.48 -10.79 0.24
N GLY A 232 -19.21 -11.81 -0.18
CA GLY A 232 -18.62 -12.97 -0.82
C GLY A 232 -19.46 -14.23 -0.64
N LYS A 233 -18.85 -15.39 -0.91
CA LYS A 233 -19.46 -16.69 -0.63
C LYS A 233 -19.65 -16.87 0.88
N PRO A 234 -20.63 -17.64 1.36
CA PRO A 234 -20.75 -17.93 2.80
C PRO A 234 -19.46 -18.57 3.36
N VAL A 235 -19.01 -18.09 4.53
CA VAL A 235 -17.83 -18.62 5.25
C VAL A 235 -18.10 -18.62 6.74
N CYS A 236 -17.41 -19.48 7.49
CA CYS A 236 -17.50 -19.48 8.95
C CYS A 236 -16.74 -18.27 9.52
N ILE A 237 -17.38 -17.49 10.39
CA ILE A 237 -16.82 -16.28 10.97
C ILE A 237 -16.93 -16.34 12.49
N ASP A 238 -15.80 -16.29 13.18
CA ASP A 238 -15.69 -16.16 14.63
C ASP A 238 -14.86 -14.92 14.98
N LEU A 239 -15.49 -13.94 15.62
CA LEU A 239 -14.85 -12.66 15.96
C LEU A 239 -14.44 -12.56 17.45
N GLY A 240 -14.58 -13.65 18.20
CA GLY A 240 -14.48 -13.64 19.66
C GLY A 240 -15.62 -12.87 20.30
N LYS A 241 -16.15 -13.37 21.43
CA LYS A 241 -17.22 -12.66 22.15
C LYS A 241 -16.67 -11.37 22.77
N SER A 242 -17.36 -10.26 22.52
CA SER A 242 -17.15 -8.95 23.15
C SER A 242 -17.47 -8.98 24.64
#